data_AF-A0A2T1GHQ2-F1
#
_entry.id   AF-A0A2T1GHQ2-F1
#
_cell.length_a   1.000
_cell.length_b   1.000
_cell.length_c   1.000
_cell.angle_alpha   90.00
_cell.angle_beta   90.00
_cell.angle_gamma   90.00
#
_symmetry.space_group_name_H-M   'P 1'
#
loop_
_entity.id
_entity.type
_entity.pdbx_description
1 polymer ?
#
loop_
_entity_poly.entity_id
_entity_poly.type
_entity_poly.pdbx_seq_one_letter_code
_entity_poly.pdbx_strand_id
1 'polypeptide(L)' 'SGKTVYDADVYGRIYDADNNNVLPNRGRVGLIEQVPPGINDFEMRITVPESARQPLQLKKFKASGFASKIRQ' A
#
# COMPACT_ATOMS: atom_id res chain seq x y z
N SER A 1 18.43 6.19 -13.88
CA SER A 1 18.50 5.35 -12.66
C SER A 1 17.87 6.11 -11.50
N GLY A 2 17.15 5.40 -10.62
CA GLY A 2 16.53 5.99 -9.42
C GLY A 2 17.52 6.03 -8.26
N LYS A 3 17.34 6.96 -7.32
CA LYS A 3 17.98 6.91 -6.00
C LYS A 3 17.16 5.98 -5.11
N THR A 4 17.79 5.38 -4.11
CA THR A 4 17.06 4.66 -3.06
C THR A 4 16.05 5.60 -2.40
N VAL A 5 14.82 5.12 -2.24
CA VAL A 5 13.75 5.82 -1.52
C VAL A 5 13.65 5.23 -0.13
N TYR A 6 13.42 6.07 0.87
CA TYR A 6 13.29 5.70 2.28
C TYR A 6 11.90 6.05 2.81
N ASP A 7 11.47 5.32 3.83
CA ASP A 7 10.23 5.58 4.56
C ASP A 7 9.02 5.73 3.61
N ALA A 8 8.92 4.81 2.65
CA ALA A 8 7.93 4.88 1.57
C ALA A 8 6.58 4.37 2.05
N ASP A 9 5.62 5.28 2.13
CA ASP A 9 4.25 4.93 2.43
C ASP A 9 3.54 4.34 1.21
N VAL A 10 2.86 3.22 1.43
CA VAL A 10 2.02 2.59 0.41
C VAL A 10 0.58 2.99 0.65
N TYR A 11 -0.04 3.57 -0.37
CA TYR A 11 -1.41 4.03 -0.38
C TYR A 11 -2.22 3.21 -1.39
N GLY A 12 -3.51 3.01 -1.10
CA GLY A 12 -4.40 2.30 -1.99
C GLY A 12 -5.82 2.27 -1.48
N ARG A 13 -6.73 1.79 -2.32
CA ARG A 13 -8.09 1.45 -1.92
C ARG A 13 -8.36 0.01 -2.24
N ILE A 14 -9.00 -0.68 -1.30
CA ILE A 14 -9.38 -2.08 -1.44
C ILE A 14 -10.89 -2.13 -1.39
N TYR A 15 -11.48 -2.78 -2.37
CA TYR A 15 -12.92 -2.96 -2.48
C TYR A 15 -13.24 -4.45 -2.52
N ASP A 16 -14.45 -4.82 -2.12
CA ASP A 16 -15.00 -6.15 -2.39
C ASP A 16 -15.54 -6.25 -3.84
N ALA A 17 -16.08 -7.41 -4.20
CA ALA A 17 -16.68 -7.64 -5.51
C ALA A 17 -17.86 -6.68 -5.83
N ASP A 18 -18.49 -6.11 -4.81
CA ASP A 18 -19.65 -5.21 -4.93
C ASP A 18 -19.27 -3.73 -4.98
N ASN A 19 -17.97 -3.42 -4.90
CA ASN A 19 -17.43 -2.07 -4.77
C ASN A 19 -17.68 -1.40 -3.41
N ASN A 20 -17.93 -2.17 -2.35
CA ASN A 20 -17.87 -1.65 -1.00
C ASN A 20 -16.40 -1.49 -0.59
N ASN A 21 -16.05 -0.35 0.03
CA ASN A 21 -14.70 -0.13 0.53
C ASN A 21 -14.50 -0.96 1.81
N VAL A 22 -13.54 -1.89 1.79
CA VAL A 22 -13.27 -2.78 2.92
C VAL A 22 -12.38 -2.15 4.00
N LEU A 23 -11.73 -1.02 3.69
CA LEU A 23 -10.88 -0.25 4.61
C LEU A 23 -11.22 1.25 4.54
N PRO A 24 -12.44 1.68 4.92
CA PRO A 24 -12.93 3.03 4.68
C PRO A 24 -12.14 4.12 5.41
N ASN A 25 -11.65 3.83 6.61
CA ASN A 25 -10.93 4.79 7.46
C ASN A 25 -9.41 4.76 7.26
N ARG A 26 -8.91 4.06 6.22
CA ARG A 26 -7.47 3.84 6.04
C ARG A 26 -7.06 3.93 4.57
N GLY A 27 -6.42 5.05 4.20
CA GLY A 27 -5.83 5.23 2.86
C GLY A 27 -4.38 4.73 2.75
N ARG A 28 -3.62 4.77 3.86
CA ARG A 28 -2.27 4.22 3.97
C ARG A 28 -2.35 2.77 4.41
N VAL A 29 -1.88 1.87 3.57
CA VAL A 29 -1.98 0.44 3.81
C VAL A 29 -0.69 -0.13 4.40
N GLY A 30 0.48 0.35 3.98
CA GLY A 30 1.76 -0.13 4.49
C GLY A 30 2.87 0.91 4.48
N LEU A 31 4.06 0.48 4.90
CA LEU A 31 5.31 1.23 4.93
C LEU A 31 6.43 0.32 4.45
N ILE A 32 7.32 0.84 3.61
CA ILE A 32 8.55 0.18 3.18
C ILE A 32 9.72 1.05 3.64
N GLU A 33 10.58 0.51 4.51
CA GLU A 33 11.70 1.28 5.06
C GLU A 33 12.70 1.74 4.00
N GLN A 34 12.95 0.89 3.01
CA GLN A 34 13.88 1.17 1.93
C GLN A 34 13.43 0.50 0.63
N VAL A 35 13.43 1.28 -0.45
CA VAL A 35 13.15 0.80 -1.82
C VAL A 35 14.39 1.08 -2.68
N PRO A 36 15.20 0.05 -2.98
CA PRO A 36 16.30 0.16 -3.92
C PRO A 36 15.82 0.54 -5.33
N PRO A 37 16.69 1.09 -6.19
CA PRO A 37 16.34 1.39 -7.58
C PRO A 37 15.99 0.10 -8.34
N GLY A 38 14.84 0.08 -9.00
CA GLY A 38 14.38 -1.07 -9.78
C GLY A 38 12.94 -1.44 -9.48
N ILE A 39 12.54 -2.63 -9.91
CA ILE A 39 11.26 -3.24 -9.56
C ILE A 39 11.48 -4.03 -8.27
N ASN A 40 10.67 -3.74 -7.25
CA ASN A 40 10.70 -4.42 -5.97
C ASN A 40 9.29 -4.91 -5.65
N ASP A 41 9.19 -6.11 -5.10
CA ASP A 41 7.92 -6.67 -4.66
C ASP A 41 7.52 -6.09 -3.30
N PHE A 42 6.21 -5.93 -3.10
CA PHE A 42 5.62 -5.50 -1.85
C PHE A 42 4.47 -6.42 -1.48
N GLU A 43 4.50 -6.93 -0.26
CA GLU A 43 3.45 -7.78 0.28
C GLU A 43 2.94 -7.22 1.59
N MET A 44 1.65 -7.45 1.84
CA MET A 44 1.01 -7.02 3.08
C MET A 44 -0.15 -7.95 3.39
N ARG A 45 -0.31 -8.24 4.68
CA ARG A 45 -1.51 -8.89 5.21
C ARG A 45 -2.55 -7.85 5.58
N ILE A 46 -3.78 -8.06 5.14
CA ILE A 46 -4.94 -7.27 5.57
C ILE A 46 -5.95 -8.18 6.25
N THR A 47 -6.68 -7.61 7.21
CA THR A 47 -7.90 -8.21 7.76
C THR A 47 -9.07 -7.50 7.11
N VAL A 48 -10.02 -8.28 6.57
CA VAL A 48 -11.26 -7.77 5.98
C VAL A 48 -12.46 -8.35 6.73
N PRO A 49 -13.62 -7.68 6.72
CA PRO A 49 -14.85 -8.26 7.25
C PRO A 49 -15.20 -9.57 6.54
N GLU A 50 -15.78 -10.52 7.28
CA GLU A 50 -16.23 -11.81 6.73
C GLU A 50 -17.29 -11.63 5.62
N SER A 51 -18.10 -10.57 5.71
CA SER A 51 -19.12 -10.24 4.71
C SER A 51 -18.55 -9.72 3.39
N ALA A 52 -17.26 -9.43 3.30
CA ALA A 52 -16.65 -8.89 2.09
C ALA A 52 -16.62 -9.95 0.98
N ARG A 53 -17.34 -9.70 -0.12
CA ARG A 53 -17.36 -10.63 -1.27
C ARG A 53 -16.03 -10.66 -2.01
N GLN A 54 -15.57 -11.86 -2.32
CA GLN A 54 -14.37 -12.10 -3.12
C GLN A 54 -14.71 -12.16 -4.62
N PRO A 55 -13.76 -11.85 -5.53
CA PRO A 55 -12.39 -11.41 -5.26
C PRO A 55 -12.32 -9.94 -4.82
N LEU A 56 -11.33 -9.62 -3.99
CA LEU A 56 -11.03 -8.24 -3.63
C LEU A 56 -10.43 -7.49 -4.83
N GLN A 57 -10.77 -6.22 -4.96
CA GLN A 57 -10.30 -5.34 -6.02
C GLN A 57 -9.33 -4.31 -5.44
N LEU A 58 -8.09 -4.31 -5.92
CA LEU A 58 -7.06 -3.35 -5.55
C LEU A 58 -7.05 -2.19 -6.54
N LYS A 59 -7.35 -0.96 -6.07
CA LYS A 59 -7.47 0.21 -6.94
C LYS A 59 -6.53 1.34 -6.50
N LYS A 60 -5.89 1.97 -7.48
CA LYS A 60 -5.05 3.18 -7.34
C LYS A 60 -3.90 3.02 -6.33
N PHE A 61 -3.27 1.86 -6.30
CA PHE A 61 -2.11 1.63 -5.44
C PHE A 61 -0.91 2.45 -5.90
N LYS A 62 -0.25 3.11 -4.95
CA LYS A 62 0.96 3.93 -5.17
C LYS A 62 1.84 3.88 -3.93
N ALA A 63 3.14 4.05 -4.11
CA ALA A 63 4.08 4.24 -3.02
C ALA A 63 4.85 5.55 -3.18
N SER A 64 5.11 6.26 -2.09
CA SER A 64 5.92 7.48 -2.09
C SER A 64 6.67 7.62 -0.77
N GLY A 65 7.94 7.96 -0.85
CA GLY A 65 8.80 8.20 0.31
C GLY A 65 9.78 9.34 0.05
N PHE A 66 10.91 9.31 0.76
CA PHE A 66 11.88 10.40 0.80
C PHE A 66 13.23 9.99 0.21
N ALA A 67 14.03 10.97 -0.23
CA ALA A 67 15.37 10.72 -0.77
C ALA A 67 16.40 10.34 0.31
N SER A 68 16.06 10.52 1.58
CA SER A 68 16.87 10.20 2.77
C SER A 68 15.95 9.78 3.91
N LYS A 69 16.43 8.92 4.81
CA LYS A 69 15.71 8.55 6.04
C LYS A 69 15.31 9.80 6.83
N ILE A 70 14.04 9.88 7.21
CA ILE A 70 13.56 10.91 8.13
C ILE A 70 13.90 10.45 9.55
N ARG A 71 14.64 11.26 10.31
CA ARG A 71 14.85 11.01 11.74
C ARG A 71 13.53 11.34 12.45
N GLN A 72 12.92 10.36 13.12
CA GLN A 72 11.80 10.56 14.04
C GLN A 72 12.29 11.04 15.39
#